data_AF-A0A8J5PIH4-F1
#
_entry.id   AF-A0A8J5PIH4-F1
#
_cell.length_a   1.000
_cell.length_b   1.000
_cell.length_c   1.000
_cell.angle_alpha   90.00
_cell.angle_beta   90.00
_cell.angle_gamma   90.00
#
_symmetry.space_group_name_H-M   'P 1'
#
loop_
_entity.id
_entity.type
_entity.pdbx_description
1 polymer ?
#
loop_
_entity_poly.entity_id
_entity_poly.type
_entity_poly.pdbx_seq_one_letter_code
_entity_poly.pdbx_strand_id
1 'polypeptide(L)'
;MRQVKDGDLPLQPAWAPETRLHYEFPYSTSMPAALLSPDNPYLGSTVFEITSHALPQSAEQTEAWASQPETIYMTPYNIAELMDPYIPNIQISRWTSVETDDELLRALLRAYFLHDYANYTCFQKDIFLQAMRDSDTRFCSPLLVNAVLAEACHSYRKATHRAQYWRPETLGYRFLAEAKRLWALESGKCKLTTLHAAMVLHVIYTMNGMDQVGISYLLQSVQLAQNLKLFAPEQTEGRTKTARVFTAWALYRWQSWVFLLYVLHNLGKADE
;
A
#
# COMPACT_ATOMS: atom_id res chain seq x y z
N MET A 1 33.60 19.19 7.13
CA MET A 1 32.37 18.56 6.61
C MET A 1 31.16 19.19 7.27
N ARG A 2 30.56 20.19 6.61
CA ARG A 2 29.24 20.74 6.92
C ARG A 2 28.35 20.32 5.77
N GLN A 3 27.29 19.57 6.03
CA GLN A 3 26.00 19.58 5.31
C GLN A 3 25.19 18.33 5.67
N VAL A 4 24.37 18.45 6.72
CA VAL A 4 23.06 17.81 6.81
C VAL A 4 22.20 18.87 7.49
N LYS A 5 21.53 19.73 6.71
CA LYS A 5 20.69 20.80 7.26
C LYS A 5 19.28 20.87 6.69
N ASP A 6 18.90 19.98 5.78
CA ASP A 6 17.56 19.95 5.18
C ASP A 6 16.95 18.54 5.20
N GLY A 7 17.08 17.85 6.34
CA GLY A 7 16.27 16.68 6.61
C GLY A 7 15.00 17.12 7.32
N ASP A 8 13.99 17.57 6.59
CA ASP A 8 12.62 17.57 7.13
C ASP A 8 12.28 16.11 7.45
N LEU A 9 12.33 15.76 8.73
CA LEU A 9 11.86 14.49 9.24
C LEU A 9 10.42 14.30 8.74
N PRO A 10 10.10 13.29 7.92
CA PRO A 10 8.72 13.01 7.58
C PRO A 10 7.98 12.75 8.90
N LEU A 11 6.88 13.49 9.07
CA LEU A 11 5.98 13.49 10.22
C LEU A 11 5.92 12.10 10.87
N GLN A 12 6.32 12.07 12.13
CA GLN A 12 6.32 10.89 12.99
C GLN A 12 4.94 10.21 12.97
N PRO A 13 4.86 8.86 13.04
CA PRO A 13 3.60 8.20 13.38
C PRO A 13 3.13 8.75 14.74
N ALA A 14 1.98 9.44 14.73
CA ALA A 14 1.36 9.92 15.96
C ALA A 14 0.45 8.82 16.51
N TRP A 15 0.52 8.67 17.83
CA TRP A 15 -0.15 7.61 18.56
C TRP A 15 -1.64 7.92 18.72
N ALA A 16 -2.51 6.99 18.32
CA ALA A 16 -3.89 7.00 18.79
C ALA A 16 -3.92 6.54 20.26
N PRO A 17 -4.57 7.27 21.19
CA PRO A 17 -4.45 7.03 22.62
C PRO A 17 -5.04 5.70 23.14
N GLU A 18 -5.63 4.86 22.28
CA GLU A 18 -6.36 3.64 22.69
C GLU A 18 -5.95 2.36 21.93
N THR A 19 -4.86 2.37 21.15
CA THR A 19 -4.47 1.21 20.33
C THR A 19 -3.66 0.16 21.11
N ARG A 20 -4.19 -1.06 21.16
CA ARG A 20 -3.58 -2.26 21.76
C ARG A 20 -2.22 -2.61 21.13
N LEU A 21 -1.13 -2.68 21.91
CA LEU A 21 0.27 -3.02 21.53
C LEU A 21 0.47 -4.48 21.10
N HIS A 22 -0.58 -5.18 20.72
CA HIS A 22 -0.49 -6.60 20.42
C HIS A 22 -0.10 -6.86 18.96
N TYR A 23 0.86 -7.76 18.76
CA TYR A 23 1.16 -8.30 17.44
C TYR A 23 0.06 -9.29 17.06
N GLU A 24 -0.81 -8.88 16.13
CA GLU A 24 -1.82 -9.75 15.53
C GLU A 24 -1.29 -10.33 14.22
N PHE A 25 -1.52 -11.62 13.99
CA PHE A 25 -1.20 -12.26 12.72
C PHE A 25 -2.04 -11.63 11.59
N PRO A 26 -1.52 -11.59 10.34
CA PRO A 26 -2.22 -11.00 9.20
C PRO A 26 -3.63 -11.55 8.95
N TYR A 27 -3.97 -12.74 9.45
CA TYR A 27 -5.29 -13.37 9.31
C TYR A 27 -5.85 -13.96 10.62
N SER A 28 -5.18 -13.78 11.76
CA SER A 28 -5.59 -14.32 13.06
C SER A 28 -5.31 -13.33 14.18
N THR A 29 -6.26 -13.15 15.08
CA THR A 29 -6.12 -12.28 16.25
C THR A 29 -5.40 -12.95 17.41
N SER A 30 -5.16 -14.26 17.35
CA SER A 30 -4.45 -15.03 18.37
C SER A 30 -3.30 -15.84 17.80
N MET A 31 -2.27 -16.08 18.61
CA MET A 31 -1.17 -16.97 18.28
C MET A 31 -1.70 -18.40 18.04
N PRO A 32 -1.43 -19.01 16.87
CA PRO A 32 -1.77 -20.40 16.63
C PRO A 32 -1.15 -21.31 17.71
N ALA A 33 -1.93 -22.26 18.23
CA ALA A 33 -1.47 -23.15 19.30
C ALA A 33 -0.20 -23.93 18.94
N ALA A 34 -0.02 -24.26 17.65
CA ALA A 34 1.17 -24.93 17.13
C ALA A 34 2.47 -24.12 17.30
N LEU A 35 2.36 -22.79 17.43
CA LEU A 35 3.51 -21.90 17.63
C LEU A 35 3.77 -21.60 19.12
N LEU A 36 2.89 -22.04 20.02
CA LEU A 36 3.07 -21.94 21.47
C LEU A 36 3.91 -23.11 22.02
N SER A 37 5.01 -23.44 21.33
CA SER A 37 5.96 -24.45 21.77
C SER A 37 7.01 -23.84 22.70
N PRO A 38 7.42 -24.50 23.79
CA PRO A 38 8.53 -24.04 24.65
C PRO A 38 9.83 -23.78 23.87
N ASP A 39 10.02 -24.47 22.75
CA ASP A 39 11.21 -24.35 21.91
C ASP A 39 11.14 -23.18 20.91
N ASN A 40 10.05 -22.40 20.90
CA ASN A 40 9.91 -21.27 20.00
C ASN A 40 10.70 -20.05 20.53
N PRO A 41 11.83 -19.67 19.91
CA PRO A 41 12.66 -18.57 20.39
C PRO A 41 11.95 -17.22 20.36
N TYR A 42 10.90 -17.07 19.54
CA TYR A 42 10.08 -15.87 19.51
C TYR A 42 9.37 -15.62 20.86
N LEU A 43 8.89 -16.67 21.54
CA LEU A 43 8.16 -16.54 22.81
C LEU A 43 9.04 -16.03 23.97
N GLY A 44 10.37 -16.21 23.86
CA GLY A 44 11.35 -15.68 24.81
C GLY A 44 11.94 -14.33 24.40
N SER A 45 11.47 -13.74 23.30
CA SER A 45 12.00 -12.46 22.81
C SER A 45 11.36 -11.27 23.52
N THR A 46 12.13 -10.19 23.68
CA THR A 46 11.63 -8.91 24.18
C THR A 46 10.46 -8.40 23.35
N VAL A 47 10.47 -8.64 22.03
CA VAL A 47 9.38 -8.27 21.11
C VAL A 47 8.07 -8.98 21.49
N PHE A 48 8.11 -10.29 21.77
CA PHE A 48 6.92 -11.01 22.20
C PHE A 48 6.45 -10.57 23.58
N GLU A 49 7.36 -10.31 24.53
CA GLU A 49 7.04 -9.80 25.87
C GLU A 49 6.24 -8.49 25.77
N ILE A 50 6.77 -7.48 25.07
CA ILE A 50 6.13 -6.18 24.89
C ILE A 50 4.78 -6.28 24.19
N THR A 51 4.68 -7.16 23.19
CA THR A 51 3.47 -7.33 22.38
C THR A 51 2.46 -8.32 22.96
N SER A 52 2.78 -9.02 24.05
CA SER A 52 1.89 -9.95 24.74
C SER A 52 1.38 -9.40 26.07
N HIS A 53 2.05 -8.41 26.66
CA HIS A 53 1.57 -7.72 27.84
C HIS A 53 0.45 -6.71 27.53
N ALA A 54 -0.56 -6.65 28.42
CA ALA A 54 -1.60 -5.64 28.37
C ALA A 54 -1.00 -4.25 28.63
N LEU A 55 -1.34 -3.29 27.78
CA LEU A 55 -0.89 -1.90 27.83
C LEU A 55 -1.24 -1.18 29.14
N PRO A 56 -0.54 -0.05 29.40
CA PRO A 56 -0.95 0.91 30.40
C PRO A 56 -2.38 1.42 30.17
N GLN A 57 -3.10 1.63 31.26
CA GLN A 57 -4.55 1.85 31.28
C GLN A 57 -4.94 3.33 31.14
N SER A 58 -3.97 4.24 31.05
CA SER A 58 -4.21 5.69 30.97
C SER A 58 -3.34 6.38 29.92
N ALA A 59 -3.84 7.51 29.38
CA ALA A 59 -3.15 8.36 28.42
C ALA A 59 -1.77 8.83 28.93
N GLU A 60 -1.67 9.12 30.24
CA GLU A 60 -0.41 9.55 30.89
C GLU A 60 0.68 8.46 30.83
N GLN A 61 0.28 7.19 30.94
CA GLN A 61 1.23 6.09 30.86
C GLN A 61 1.64 5.79 29.40
N THR A 62 0.75 6.01 28.44
CA THR A 62 1.07 5.92 27.00
C THR A 62 2.07 7.00 26.58
N GLU A 63 1.92 8.24 27.07
CA GLU A 63 2.88 9.33 26.81
C GLU A 63 4.24 9.09 27.48
N ALA A 64 4.25 8.60 28.73
CA ALA A 64 5.48 8.26 29.45
C ALA A 64 6.24 7.10 28.78
N TRP A 65 5.53 6.10 28.25
CA TRP A 65 6.11 5.02 27.46
C TRP A 65 6.69 5.56 26.15
N ALA A 66 5.89 6.28 25.34
CA ALA A 66 6.31 6.82 24.04
C ALA A 66 7.49 7.80 24.09
N SER A 67 7.81 8.34 25.27
CA SER A 67 8.95 9.23 25.49
C SER A 67 10.30 8.48 25.64
N GLN A 68 10.30 7.15 25.78
CA GLN A 68 11.55 6.38 25.88
C GLN A 68 12.20 6.16 24.51
N PRO A 69 13.52 6.32 24.37
CA PRO A 69 14.22 6.19 23.07
C PRO A 69 14.04 4.82 22.40
N GLU A 70 13.87 3.77 23.20
CA GLU A 70 13.77 2.38 22.75
C GLU A 70 12.38 2.07 22.16
N THR A 71 11.37 2.90 22.43
CA THR A 71 9.99 2.65 21.95
C THR A 71 9.86 2.64 20.45
N ILE A 72 10.67 3.43 19.73
CA ILE A 72 10.63 3.45 18.25
C ILE A 72 10.88 2.06 17.67
N TYR A 73 11.74 1.25 18.31
CA TYR A 73 12.07 -0.12 17.89
C TYR A 73 11.12 -1.17 18.46
N MET A 74 10.38 -0.82 19.52
CA MET A 74 9.46 -1.70 20.24
C MET A 74 8.01 -1.51 19.78
N THR A 75 7.73 -0.48 18.97
CA THR A 75 6.40 -0.19 18.45
C THR A 75 6.05 -1.17 17.34
N PRO A 76 4.99 -1.97 17.50
CA PRO A 76 4.50 -2.79 16.43
C PRO A 76 4.07 -1.91 15.25
N TYR A 77 4.63 -2.18 14.07
CA TYR A 77 4.33 -1.45 12.83
C TYR A 77 2.82 -1.38 12.53
N ASN A 78 2.09 -2.37 13.03
CA ASN A 78 0.67 -2.56 12.82
C ASN A 78 -0.23 -1.60 13.63
N ILE A 79 0.37 -0.74 14.47
CA ILE A 79 -0.30 0.30 15.29
C ILE A 79 0.05 1.71 14.82
N ALA A 80 1.03 1.86 13.93
CA ALA A 80 1.33 3.14 13.34
C ALA A 80 0.10 3.70 12.63
N GLU A 81 -0.18 4.99 12.80
CA GLU A 81 -1.19 5.68 12.00
C GLU A 81 -0.49 6.62 11.03
N LEU A 82 -0.90 6.58 9.76
CA LEU A 82 -0.37 7.51 8.76
C LEU A 82 -1.01 8.89 8.95
N MET A 83 -0.20 9.82 9.46
CA MET A 83 -0.53 11.24 9.48
C MET A 83 -0.13 11.88 8.15
N ASP A 84 -1.10 12.08 7.26
CA ASP A 84 -0.89 12.80 6.00
C ASP A 84 -1.78 14.06 5.98
N PRO A 85 -1.23 15.26 5.68
CA PRO A 85 -1.98 16.51 5.74
C PRO A 85 -3.07 16.63 4.66
N TYR A 86 -2.96 15.87 3.57
CA TYR A 86 -3.93 15.94 2.47
C TYR A 86 -5.16 15.07 2.75
N ILE A 87 -4.97 13.87 3.30
CA ILE A 87 -6.02 12.85 3.45
C ILE A 87 -7.30 13.38 4.13
N PRO A 88 -7.25 14.11 5.27
CA PRO A 88 -8.47 14.60 5.94
C PRO A 88 -9.36 15.50 5.07
N ASN A 89 -8.78 16.19 4.09
CA ASN A 89 -9.47 17.19 3.27
C ASN A 89 -9.90 16.64 1.89
N ILE A 90 -9.70 15.35 1.64
CA ILE A 90 -10.05 14.73 0.35
C ILE A 90 -11.44 14.10 0.42
N GLN A 91 -12.28 14.45 -0.55
CA GLN A 91 -13.55 13.78 -0.81
C GLN A 91 -13.35 12.65 -1.84
N ILE A 92 -12.93 11.48 -1.37
CA ILE A 92 -12.60 10.28 -2.16
C ILE A 92 -13.84 9.72 -2.84
N SER A 93 -15.02 9.86 -2.23
CA SER A 93 -16.31 9.42 -2.80
C SER A 93 -16.60 10.02 -4.19
N ARG A 94 -15.95 11.13 -4.58
CA ARG A 94 -16.07 11.71 -5.94
C ARG A 94 -15.39 10.86 -7.02
N TRP A 95 -14.47 9.98 -6.64
CA TRP A 95 -13.64 9.18 -7.55
C TRP A 95 -14.12 7.73 -7.67
N THR A 96 -15.13 7.32 -6.92
CA THR A 96 -15.66 5.95 -6.94
C THR A 96 -17.18 5.95 -6.84
N SER A 97 -17.82 4.96 -7.46
CA SER A 97 -19.25 4.69 -7.37
C SER A 97 -19.58 3.59 -6.36
N VAL A 98 -18.57 2.97 -5.74
CA VAL A 98 -18.72 1.76 -4.91
C VAL A 98 -19.11 2.10 -3.48
N GLU A 99 -18.54 3.16 -2.91
CA GLU A 99 -18.73 3.57 -1.52
C GLU A 99 -18.80 5.09 -1.42
N THR A 100 -19.63 5.57 -0.51
CA THR A 100 -19.90 7.00 -0.25
C THR A 100 -19.38 7.48 1.09
N ASP A 101 -19.10 6.57 2.04
CA ASP A 101 -18.50 6.91 3.33
C ASP A 101 -17.02 7.32 3.15
N ASP A 102 -16.80 8.63 3.10
CA ASP A 102 -15.47 9.20 2.96
C ASP A 102 -14.54 8.93 4.17
N GLU A 103 -15.06 8.69 5.38
CA GLU A 103 -14.20 8.31 6.51
C GLU A 103 -13.65 6.89 6.33
N LEU A 104 -14.50 5.97 5.90
CA LEU A 104 -14.07 4.61 5.53
C LEU A 104 -13.06 4.66 4.38
N LEU A 105 -13.33 5.43 3.33
CA LEU A 105 -12.42 5.59 2.20
C LEU A 105 -11.06 6.18 2.62
N ARG A 106 -11.05 7.18 3.51
CA ARG A 106 -9.82 7.75 4.07
C ARG A 106 -9.07 6.73 4.91
N ALA A 107 -9.77 5.93 5.70
CA ALA A 107 -9.16 4.86 6.50
C ALA A 107 -8.52 3.77 5.62
N LEU A 108 -9.17 3.37 4.53
CA LEU A 108 -8.59 2.47 3.53
C LEU A 108 -7.34 3.08 2.91
N LEU A 109 -7.40 4.34 2.49
CA LEU A 109 -6.27 5.01 1.85
C LEU A 109 -5.07 5.13 2.79
N ARG A 110 -5.29 5.41 4.08
CA ARG A 110 -4.23 5.37 5.11
C ARG A 110 -3.62 3.97 5.22
N ALA A 111 -4.45 2.92 5.26
CA ALA A 111 -3.98 1.54 5.35
C ALA A 111 -3.11 1.15 4.14
N TYR A 112 -3.49 1.53 2.92
CA TYR A 112 -2.69 1.30 1.71
C TYR A 112 -1.32 1.96 1.79
N PHE A 113 -1.28 3.26 2.13
CA PHE A 113 -0.02 3.99 2.19
C PHE A 113 0.88 3.54 3.34
N LEU A 114 0.28 3.05 4.42
CA LEU A 114 1.00 2.50 5.53
C LEU A 114 1.59 1.13 5.18
N HIS A 115 0.79 0.17 4.70
CA HIS A 115 1.21 -1.23 4.62
C HIS A 115 1.75 -1.64 3.25
N ASP A 116 1.14 -1.15 2.17
CA ASP A 116 1.36 -1.72 0.83
C ASP A 116 2.27 -0.84 -0.01
N TYR A 117 2.11 0.48 0.09
CA TYR A 117 2.77 1.43 -0.79
C TYR A 117 4.30 1.35 -0.71
N ALA A 118 4.88 1.15 0.47
CA ALA A 118 6.34 1.05 0.63
C ALA A 118 6.92 -0.17 -0.10
N ASN A 119 6.17 -1.28 -0.12
CA ASN A 119 6.55 -2.50 -0.82
C ASN A 119 6.31 -2.37 -2.33
N TYR A 120 5.16 -1.80 -2.71
CA TYR A 120 4.62 -1.80 -4.08
C TYR A 120 4.33 -0.39 -4.60
N THR A 121 5.35 0.47 -4.53
CA THR A 121 5.24 1.86 -4.98
C THR A 121 5.04 1.92 -6.50
N CYS A 122 3.90 2.47 -6.95
CA CYS A 122 3.52 2.56 -8.38
C CYS A 122 3.50 4.01 -8.91
N PHE A 123 3.25 4.98 -8.04
CA PHE A 123 3.09 6.40 -8.34
C PHE A 123 3.60 7.24 -7.18
N GLN A 124 3.85 8.53 -7.38
CA GLN A 124 4.32 9.40 -6.29
C GLN A 124 3.12 9.82 -5.42
N LYS A 125 3.19 9.52 -4.11
CA LYS A 125 2.12 9.73 -3.12
C LYS A 125 1.54 11.14 -3.12
N ASP A 126 2.37 12.16 -2.91
CA ASP A 126 1.89 13.54 -2.69
C ASP A 126 1.25 14.11 -3.96
N ILE A 127 1.78 13.81 -5.13
CA ILE A 127 1.24 14.19 -6.44
C ILE A 127 -0.14 13.55 -6.62
N PHE A 128 -0.28 12.27 -6.28
CA PHE A 128 -1.57 11.56 -6.34
C PHE A 128 -2.59 12.15 -5.36
N LEU A 129 -2.21 12.37 -4.10
CA LEU A 129 -3.10 12.93 -3.07
C LEU A 129 -3.52 14.37 -3.39
N GLN A 130 -2.58 15.22 -3.81
CA GLN A 130 -2.89 16.58 -4.28
C GLN A 130 -3.81 16.55 -5.50
N ALA A 131 -3.55 15.68 -6.47
CA ALA A 131 -4.39 15.55 -7.65
C ALA A 131 -5.80 15.02 -7.30
N MET A 132 -5.92 14.14 -6.31
CA MET A 132 -7.21 13.67 -5.83
C MET A 132 -8.02 14.80 -5.19
N ARG A 133 -7.37 15.63 -4.37
CA ARG A 133 -7.98 16.83 -3.75
C ARG A 133 -8.40 17.84 -4.80
N ASP A 134 -7.50 18.15 -5.73
CA ASP A 134 -7.64 19.24 -6.71
C ASP A 134 -8.44 18.80 -7.96
N SER A 135 -8.94 17.57 -8.00
CA SER A 135 -9.63 17.00 -9.17
C SER A 135 -8.77 16.98 -10.45
N ASP A 136 -7.44 16.85 -10.32
CA ASP A 136 -6.50 16.83 -11.45
C ASP A 136 -6.43 15.43 -12.08
N THR A 137 -7.14 15.27 -13.19
CA THR A 137 -7.24 13.99 -13.91
C THR A 137 -5.96 13.52 -14.60
N ARG A 138 -4.88 14.31 -14.56
CA ARG A 138 -3.58 13.92 -15.13
C ARG A 138 -2.81 12.94 -14.24
N PHE A 139 -3.05 13.00 -12.93
CA PHE A 139 -2.33 12.20 -11.93
C PHE A 139 -3.27 11.42 -10.99
N CYS A 140 -4.57 11.67 -11.03
CA CYS A 140 -5.58 10.88 -10.35
C CYS A 140 -6.69 10.50 -11.34
N SER A 141 -7.25 9.29 -11.25
CA SER A 141 -8.39 8.88 -12.07
C SER A 141 -9.29 7.93 -11.28
N PRO A 142 -10.59 7.82 -11.63
CA PRO A 142 -11.47 6.84 -10.99
C PRO A 142 -10.91 5.41 -11.09
N LEU A 143 -10.31 5.06 -12.23
CA LEU A 143 -9.68 3.76 -12.44
C LEU A 143 -8.56 3.52 -11.41
N LEU A 144 -7.63 4.47 -11.27
CA LEU A 144 -6.53 4.35 -10.33
C LEU A 144 -7.03 4.32 -8.87
N VAL A 145 -7.99 5.16 -8.52
CA VAL A 145 -8.54 5.22 -7.16
C VAL A 145 -9.22 3.90 -6.78
N ASN A 146 -10.05 3.33 -7.66
CA ASN A 146 -10.69 2.03 -7.38
C ASN A 146 -9.65 0.90 -7.29
N ALA A 147 -8.60 0.90 -8.10
CA ALA A 147 -7.52 -0.08 -7.98
C ALA A 147 -6.78 0.06 -6.63
N VAL A 148 -6.44 1.28 -6.20
CA VAL A 148 -5.79 1.54 -4.91
C VAL A 148 -6.69 1.13 -3.74
N LEU A 149 -7.99 1.45 -3.79
CA LEU A 149 -8.94 1.07 -2.74
C LEU A 149 -9.21 -0.44 -2.68
N ALA A 150 -9.16 -1.13 -3.83
CA ALA A 150 -9.22 -2.58 -3.86
C ALA A 150 -8.01 -3.20 -3.14
N GLU A 151 -6.80 -2.70 -3.44
CA GLU A 151 -5.58 -3.17 -2.77
C GLU A 151 -5.60 -2.84 -1.27
N ALA A 152 -6.03 -1.62 -0.90
CA ALA A 152 -6.16 -1.19 0.48
C ALA A 152 -7.02 -2.14 1.34
N CYS A 153 -8.01 -2.80 0.74
CA CYS A 153 -8.87 -3.74 1.45
C CYS A 153 -8.13 -4.99 1.93
N HIS A 154 -7.00 -5.37 1.31
CA HIS A 154 -6.15 -6.47 1.80
C HIS A 154 -5.51 -6.11 3.14
N SER A 155 -5.06 -4.86 3.28
CA SER A 155 -4.33 -4.37 4.45
C SER A 155 -5.22 -3.70 5.51
N TYR A 156 -6.48 -3.43 5.20
CA TYR A 156 -7.42 -2.85 6.15
C TYR A 156 -7.98 -3.90 7.12
N ARG A 157 -7.51 -3.85 8.37
CA ARG A 157 -7.84 -4.82 9.42
C ARG A 157 -9.33 -4.96 9.73
N LYS A 158 -10.09 -3.87 9.65
CA LYS A 158 -11.54 -3.86 9.92
C LYS A 158 -12.36 -4.36 8.73
N ALA A 159 -11.74 -4.67 7.58
CA ALA A 159 -12.44 -5.30 6.46
C ALA A 159 -12.85 -6.72 6.83
N THR A 160 -14.16 -6.98 6.79
CA THR A 160 -14.72 -8.32 6.97
C THR A 160 -14.36 -9.22 5.79
N HIS A 161 -14.00 -10.49 6.07
CA HIS A 161 -13.71 -11.49 5.04
C HIS A 161 -12.58 -11.11 4.06
N ARG A 162 -11.60 -10.29 4.47
CA ARG A 162 -10.51 -9.80 3.60
C ARG A 162 -9.72 -10.88 2.84
N ALA A 163 -9.57 -12.07 3.43
CA ALA A 163 -8.88 -13.20 2.80
C ALA A 163 -9.69 -13.87 1.67
N GLN A 164 -10.99 -13.59 1.61
CA GLN A 164 -11.92 -14.19 0.67
C GLN A 164 -12.15 -13.23 -0.50
N TYR A 165 -11.06 -12.89 -1.19
CA TYR A 165 -11.04 -11.92 -2.29
C TYR A 165 -12.00 -12.28 -3.44
N TRP A 166 -12.45 -13.54 -3.53
CA TRP A 166 -13.40 -14.03 -4.52
C TRP A 166 -14.87 -13.76 -4.16
N ARG A 167 -15.17 -13.32 -2.92
CA ARG A 167 -16.54 -13.06 -2.48
C ARG A 167 -17.04 -11.70 -2.98
N PRO A 168 -18.14 -11.66 -3.78
CA PRO A 168 -18.67 -10.42 -4.35
C PRO A 168 -19.12 -9.37 -3.34
N GLU A 169 -19.48 -9.80 -2.13
CA GLU A 169 -19.99 -8.94 -1.07
C GLU A 169 -18.86 -8.16 -0.38
N THR A 170 -17.60 -8.58 -0.56
CA THR A 170 -16.46 -7.89 0.05
C THR A 170 -16.20 -6.56 -0.64
N LEU A 171 -15.81 -5.57 0.16
CA LEU A 171 -15.51 -4.23 -0.36
C LEU A 171 -14.34 -4.25 -1.36
N GLY A 172 -13.32 -5.08 -1.08
CA GLY A 172 -12.19 -5.30 -1.99
C GLY A 172 -12.61 -5.83 -3.35
N TYR A 173 -13.51 -6.83 -3.39
CA TYR A 173 -14.05 -7.34 -4.65
C TYR A 173 -14.82 -6.25 -5.40
N ARG A 174 -15.67 -5.49 -4.73
CA ARG A 174 -16.50 -4.44 -5.36
C ARG A 174 -15.62 -3.36 -6.00
N PHE A 175 -14.58 -2.90 -5.29
CA PHE A 175 -13.60 -1.95 -5.86
C PHE A 175 -12.83 -2.56 -7.03
N LEU A 176 -12.38 -3.81 -6.93
CA LEU A 176 -11.69 -4.50 -8.02
C LEU A 176 -12.58 -4.66 -9.25
N ALA A 177 -13.84 -5.01 -9.06
CA ALA A 177 -14.83 -5.13 -10.14
C ALA A 177 -15.03 -3.79 -10.86
N GLU A 178 -15.14 -2.69 -10.10
CA GLU A 178 -15.25 -1.35 -10.68
C GLU A 178 -13.97 -0.91 -11.40
N ALA A 179 -12.80 -1.19 -10.82
CA ALA A 179 -11.51 -0.94 -11.47
C ALA A 179 -11.40 -1.71 -12.80
N LYS A 180 -11.84 -2.97 -12.86
CA LYS A 180 -11.86 -3.75 -14.10
C LYS A 180 -12.86 -3.20 -15.13
N ARG A 181 -14.03 -2.77 -14.69
CA ARG A 181 -15.02 -2.13 -15.58
C ARG A 181 -14.45 -0.85 -16.19
N LEU A 182 -13.80 -0.01 -15.37
CA LEU A 182 -13.14 1.21 -15.82
C LEU A 182 -11.93 0.91 -16.71
N TRP A 183 -11.16 -0.14 -16.43
CA TRP A 183 -10.05 -0.60 -17.25
C TRP A 183 -10.52 -0.91 -18.68
N ALA A 184 -11.62 -1.65 -18.82
CA ALA A 184 -12.20 -1.97 -20.11
C ALA A 184 -12.62 -0.72 -20.90
N LEU A 185 -13.11 0.32 -20.21
CA LEU A 185 -13.50 1.61 -20.83
C LEU A 185 -12.31 2.52 -21.17
N GLU A 186 -11.16 2.32 -20.53
CA GLU A 186 -9.94 3.07 -20.79
C GLU A 186 -8.95 2.34 -21.70
N SER A 187 -9.25 1.10 -22.11
CA SER A 187 -8.41 0.32 -23.02
C SER A 187 -8.07 1.12 -24.28
N GLY A 188 -6.77 1.31 -24.53
CA GLY A 188 -6.23 2.13 -25.62
C GLY A 188 -5.90 3.59 -25.28
N LYS A 189 -6.27 4.10 -24.09
CA LYS A 189 -5.88 5.46 -23.66
C LYS A 189 -4.49 5.44 -23.03
N CYS A 190 -3.59 6.25 -23.60
CA CYS A 190 -2.22 6.38 -23.12
C CYS A 190 -2.13 7.48 -22.05
N LYS A 191 -2.35 7.13 -20.77
CA LYS A 191 -2.25 8.05 -19.61
C LYS A 191 -1.37 7.47 -18.52
N LEU A 192 -0.73 8.34 -17.73
CA LEU A 192 0.03 7.93 -16.53
C LEU A 192 -0.84 7.18 -15.54
N THR A 193 -2.06 7.67 -15.29
CA THR A 193 -2.99 7.04 -14.34
C THR A 193 -3.41 5.63 -14.77
N THR A 194 -3.56 5.39 -16.08
CA THR A 194 -3.87 4.07 -16.63
C THR A 194 -2.67 3.13 -16.45
N LEU A 195 -1.44 3.61 -16.66
CA LEU A 195 -0.24 2.85 -16.35
C LEU A 195 -0.16 2.48 -14.87
N HIS A 196 -0.38 3.44 -13.97
CA HIS A 196 -0.38 3.20 -12.52
C HIS A 196 -1.44 2.19 -12.12
N ALA A 197 -2.65 2.28 -12.68
CA ALA A 197 -3.72 1.34 -12.39
C ALA A 197 -3.37 -0.08 -12.85
N ALA A 198 -2.72 -0.25 -14.01
CA ALA A 198 -2.22 -1.56 -14.43
C ALA A 198 -1.20 -2.14 -13.45
N MET A 199 -0.28 -1.32 -12.94
CA MET A 199 0.69 -1.77 -11.94
C MET A 199 0.00 -2.23 -10.65
N VAL A 200 -0.97 -1.46 -10.15
CA VAL A 200 -1.73 -1.82 -8.94
C VAL A 200 -2.58 -3.08 -9.17
N LEU A 201 -3.24 -3.20 -10.33
CA LEU A 201 -4.00 -4.41 -10.68
C LEU A 201 -3.10 -5.64 -10.76
N HIS A 202 -1.91 -5.52 -11.32
CA HIS A 202 -0.94 -6.61 -11.32
C HIS A 202 -0.61 -7.06 -9.88
N VAL A 203 -0.34 -6.11 -8.97
CA VAL A 203 -0.05 -6.42 -7.55
C VAL A 203 -1.22 -7.15 -6.90
N ILE A 204 -2.45 -6.65 -7.06
CA ILE A 204 -3.67 -7.30 -6.53
C ILE A 204 -3.76 -8.76 -7.00
N TYR A 205 -3.55 -9.00 -8.29
CA TYR A 205 -3.65 -10.35 -8.85
C TYR A 205 -2.54 -11.26 -8.35
N THR A 206 -1.30 -10.76 -8.23
CA THR A 206 -0.17 -11.53 -7.71
C THR A 206 -0.31 -11.84 -6.22
N MET A 207 -0.76 -10.89 -5.40
CA MET A 207 -1.02 -11.13 -3.97
C MET A 207 -2.10 -12.18 -3.73
N ASN A 208 -3.06 -12.30 -4.66
CA ASN A 208 -4.13 -13.30 -4.59
C ASN A 208 -3.78 -14.64 -5.27
N GLY A 209 -2.53 -14.85 -5.69
CA GLY A 209 -2.07 -16.09 -6.34
C GLY A 209 -2.59 -16.29 -7.77
N MET A 210 -3.04 -15.23 -8.42
CA MET A 210 -3.56 -15.21 -9.79
C MET A 210 -2.53 -14.61 -10.76
N ASP A 211 -1.27 -15.04 -10.64
CA ASP A 211 -0.13 -14.45 -11.35
C ASP A 211 -0.28 -14.44 -12.87
N GLN A 212 -0.88 -15.48 -13.44
CA GLN A 212 -1.13 -15.57 -14.89
C GLN A 212 -2.00 -14.40 -15.39
N VAL A 213 -2.98 -13.97 -14.59
CA VAL A 213 -3.80 -12.80 -14.89
C VAL A 213 -3.00 -11.53 -14.62
N GLY A 214 -2.31 -11.47 -13.48
CA GLY A 214 -1.50 -10.32 -13.08
C GLY A 214 -0.43 -9.93 -14.09
N ILE A 215 0.28 -10.89 -14.69
CA ILE A 215 1.32 -10.64 -15.71
C ILE A 215 0.77 -9.83 -16.89
N SER A 216 -0.47 -10.08 -17.31
CA SER A 216 -1.07 -9.35 -18.43
C SER A 216 -1.18 -7.84 -18.17
N TYR A 217 -1.47 -7.44 -16.93
CA TYR A 217 -1.50 -6.04 -16.54
C TYR A 217 -0.11 -5.42 -16.46
N LEU A 218 0.89 -6.17 -15.96
CA LEU A 218 2.28 -5.72 -15.97
C LEU A 218 2.76 -5.47 -17.40
N LEU A 219 2.54 -6.40 -18.33
CA LEU A 219 2.91 -6.22 -19.75
C LEU A 219 2.23 -4.99 -20.36
N GLN A 220 0.95 -4.76 -20.05
CA GLN A 220 0.23 -3.56 -20.48
C GLN A 220 0.82 -2.28 -19.88
N SER A 221 1.26 -2.28 -18.62
CA SER A 221 1.93 -1.10 -18.03
C SER A 221 3.27 -0.80 -18.72
N VAL A 222 4.02 -1.81 -19.15
CA VAL A 222 5.24 -1.64 -19.97
C VAL A 222 4.92 -0.98 -21.31
N GLN A 223 3.89 -1.49 -21.99
CA GLN A 223 3.49 -0.94 -23.28
C GLN A 223 3.04 0.51 -23.14
N LEU A 224 2.27 0.83 -22.08
CA LEU A 224 1.88 2.20 -21.77
C LEU A 224 3.12 3.08 -21.47
N ALA A 225 4.12 2.57 -20.75
CA ALA A 225 5.35 3.31 -20.46
C ALA A 225 6.14 3.66 -21.73
N GLN A 226 6.23 2.71 -22.66
CA GLN A 226 6.85 2.91 -23.97
C GLN A 226 6.08 3.94 -24.80
N ASN A 227 4.75 3.82 -24.86
CA ASN A 227 3.89 4.76 -25.59
C ASN A 227 3.96 6.18 -24.99
N LEU A 228 4.10 6.29 -23.67
CA LEU A 228 4.32 7.55 -22.95
C LEU A 228 5.75 8.08 -23.07
N LYS A 229 6.68 7.30 -23.67
CA LYS A 229 8.11 7.59 -23.76
C LYS A 229 8.75 7.89 -22.40
N LEU A 230 8.39 7.12 -21.36
CA LEU A 230 8.88 7.37 -19.99
C LEU A 230 10.39 7.17 -19.82
N PHE A 231 11.01 6.37 -20.68
CA PHE A 231 12.45 6.10 -20.65
C PHE A 231 13.27 6.93 -21.65
N ALA A 232 12.62 7.83 -22.39
CA ALA A 232 13.31 8.81 -23.24
C ALA A 232 13.81 9.99 -22.39
N PRO A 233 14.76 10.82 -22.89
CA PRO A 233 15.15 12.05 -22.21
C PRO A 233 13.94 12.90 -21.83
N GLU A 234 13.80 13.20 -20.54
CA GLU A 234 12.62 13.87 -20.00
C GLU A 234 12.63 15.35 -20.37
N GLN A 235 11.59 15.78 -21.08
CA GLN A 235 11.44 17.15 -21.61
C GLN A 235 10.38 17.95 -20.86
N THR A 236 9.61 17.30 -19.98
CA THR A 236 8.61 17.99 -19.15
C THR A 236 9.26 18.69 -17.96
N GLU A 237 8.51 19.59 -17.33
CA GLU A 237 8.96 20.35 -16.17
C GLU A 237 8.03 20.18 -14.96
N GLY A 238 8.50 20.65 -13.80
CA GLY A 238 7.73 20.71 -12.56
C GLY A 238 7.15 19.36 -12.15
N ARG A 239 5.88 19.38 -11.71
CA ARG A 239 5.17 18.21 -11.19
C ARG A 239 5.09 17.05 -12.20
N THR A 240 4.93 17.35 -13.48
CA THR A 240 4.83 16.33 -14.54
C THR A 240 6.15 15.58 -14.70
N LYS A 241 7.28 16.29 -14.66
CA LYS A 241 8.62 15.69 -14.69
C LYS A 241 8.79 14.72 -13.52
N THR A 242 8.50 15.18 -12.30
CA THR A 242 8.61 14.37 -11.09
C THR A 242 7.77 13.11 -11.18
N ALA A 243 6.50 13.23 -11.58
CA ALA A 243 5.61 12.08 -11.73
C ALA A 243 6.14 11.07 -12.76
N ARG A 244 6.61 11.53 -13.92
CA ARG A 244 7.10 10.66 -15.00
C ARG A 244 8.39 9.93 -14.62
N VAL A 245 9.38 10.66 -14.10
CA VAL A 245 10.66 10.09 -13.64
C VAL A 245 10.43 9.07 -12.52
N PHE A 246 9.59 9.42 -11.54
CA PHE A 246 9.25 8.52 -10.45
C PHE A 246 8.57 7.25 -10.97
N THR A 247 7.61 7.39 -11.89
CA THR A 247 6.92 6.26 -12.51
C THR A 247 7.87 5.34 -13.27
N ALA A 248 8.84 5.90 -14.00
CA ALA A 248 9.85 5.12 -14.71
C ALA A 248 10.69 4.26 -13.75
N TRP A 249 11.16 4.84 -12.65
CA TRP A 249 11.89 4.12 -11.60
C TRP A 249 11.04 3.06 -10.91
N ALA A 250 9.80 3.41 -10.55
CA ALA A 250 8.86 2.49 -9.92
C ALA A 250 8.59 1.25 -10.80
N LEU A 251 8.33 1.46 -12.09
CA LEU A 251 8.10 0.38 -13.04
C LEU A 251 9.34 -0.48 -13.24
N TYR A 252 10.52 0.14 -13.43
CA TYR A 252 11.78 -0.60 -13.57
C TYR A 252 12.06 -1.48 -12.35
N ARG A 253 11.99 -0.90 -11.13
CA ARG A 253 12.18 -1.63 -9.87
C ARG A 253 11.27 -2.85 -9.80
N TRP A 254 10.00 -2.66 -10.14
CA TRP A 254 9.01 -3.71 -10.05
C TRP A 254 9.26 -4.84 -11.06
N GLN A 255 9.55 -4.48 -12.31
CA GLN A 255 9.91 -5.46 -13.35
C GLN A 255 11.14 -6.28 -12.96
N SER A 256 12.17 -5.64 -12.43
CA SER A 256 13.39 -6.33 -11.98
C SER A 256 13.09 -7.33 -10.85
N TRP A 257 12.25 -6.95 -9.89
CA TRP A 257 11.87 -7.82 -8.78
C TRP A 257 11.07 -9.04 -9.25
N VAL A 258 10.06 -8.81 -10.10
CA VAL A 258 9.24 -9.88 -10.68
C VAL A 258 10.11 -10.84 -11.50
N PHE A 259 11.01 -10.32 -12.35
CA PHE A 259 11.92 -11.14 -13.14
C PHE A 259 12.83 -12.02 -12.26
N LEU A 260 13.40 -11.45 -11.20
CA LEU A 260 14.24 -12.19 -10.26
C LEU A 260 13.49 -13.36 -9.62
N LEU A 261 12.24 -13.15 -9.19
CA LEU A 261 11.41 -14.20 -8.61
C LEU A 261 11.14 -15.33 -9.60
N TYR A 262 10.80 -15.01 -10.86
CA TYR A 262 10.58 -16.02 -11.89
C TYR A 262 11.86 -16.80 -12.22
N VAL A 263 13.02 -16.14 -12.28
CA VAL A 263 14.30 -16.80 -12.53
C VAL A 263 14.65 -17.75 -11.39
N LEU A 264 14.53 -17.31 -10.14
CA LEU A 264 14.80 -18.16 -8.96
C LEU A 264 13.87 -19.36 -8.88
N HIS A 265 12.57 -19.17 -9.20
CA HIS A 265 11.60 -20.26 -9.25
C HIS A 265 11.94 -21.31 -10.32
N ASN A 266 12.41 -20.86 -11.49
CA ASN A 266 12.80 -21.78 -12.57
C ASN A 266 14.12 -22.50 -12.28
N LEU A 267 15.06 -21.85 -11.58
CA LEU A 267 16.31 -22.51 -11.14
C LEU A 267 16.03 -23.59 -10.10
N GLY A 268 15.15 -23.34 -9.13
CA GLY A 268 14.77 -24.34 -8.13
C GLY A 268 14.06 -25.58 -8.69
N LYS A 269 13.44 -25.47 -9.87
CA LYS A 269 12.83 -26.60 -10.59
C LYS A 269 13.79 -27.35 -11.52
N ALA A 270 14.95 -26.77 -11.81
CA ALA A 270 15.97 -27.41 -12.66
C ALA A 270 16.87 -28.37 -11.85
N ASP A 271 16.84 -28.26 -10.53
CA ASP A 271 17.61 -29.08 -9.58
C ASP A 271 16.78 -30.24 -8.97
N GLU A 272 15.53 -30.45 -9.41
CA GLU A 272 14.67 -31.61 -9.10
C GLU A 272 14.49 -32.53 -10.31
#